data_AF-A0A1H2WNZ8-F1
#
_entry.id   AF-A0A1H2WNZ8-F1
#
_cell.length_a   1.000
_cell.length_b   1.000
_cell.length_c   1.000
_cell.angle_alpha   90.00
_cell.angle_beta   90.00
_cell.angle_gamma   90.00
#
_symmetry.space_group_name_H-M   'P 1'
#
loop_
_entity.id
_entity.type
_entity.pdbx_description
1 polymer ?
#
loop_
_entity_poly.entity_id
_entity_poly.type
_entity_poly.pdbx_seq_one_letter_code
_entity_poly.pdbx_strand_id
1 'polypeptide(L)'
;MTLKNTTPVPNVFFDSVISSLSGSAIRVYLKIVRNTYGWRDQNGNIKSRDWIAHSQFEKLGLSNRSVTNGVQELIDKHLIIVTDESNTSLINTQARKYASKVFYALPVIPNENSTLDNVKDDKTKPQNLRTTKEISLQKYKASERIPDNIRIQQIQGHEIRKQQQRNNWL
;
A
#
# COMPACT_ATOMS: atom_id res chain seq x y z
N MET A 1 -0.31 21.21 5.27
CA MET A 1 -0.90 21.25 6.63
C MET A 1 -0.02 20.40 7.53
N THR A 2 0.58 20.97 8.58
CA THR A 2 1.40 20.21 9.54
C THR A 2 0.53 19.88 10.75
N LEU A 3 0.31 18.58 10.99
CA LEU A 3 -0.47 18.12 12.13
C LEU A 3 0.38 18.26 13.41
N LYS A 4 -0.06 19.12 14.35
CA LYS A 4 0.59 19.27 15.66
C LYS A 4 0.00 18.28 16.65
N ASN A 5 0.83 17.76 17.57
CA ASN A 5 0.42 16.84 18.65
C ASN A 5 -0.25 15.54 18.18
N THR A 6 0.10 15.05 16.99
CA THR A 6 -0.39 13.78 16.46
C THR A 6 0.71 12.74 16.43
N THR A 7 0.33 11.46 16.36
CA THR A 7 1.26 10.35 16.17
C THR A 7 0.86 9.60 14.91
N PRO A 8 1.80 9.39 13.97
CA PRO A 8 1.50 8.60 12.79
C PRO A 8 1.41 7.12 13.17
N VAL A 9 0.28 6.49 12.83
CA VAL A 9 0.06 5.06 12.96
C VAL A 9 -0.17 4.51 11.55
N PRO A 10 0.44 3.38 11.15
CA PRO A 10 0.23 2.80 9.82
C PRO A 10 -1.25 2.54 9.51
N ASN A 11 -1.74 2.91 8.32
CA ASN A 11 -3.14 2.67 7.93
C ASN A 11 -3.49 1.17 7.92
N VAL A 12 -2.54 0.33 7.48
CA VAL A 12 -2.66 -1.14 7.50
C VAL A 12 -3.08 -1.66 8.88
N PHE A 13 -2.64 -1.01 9.96
CA PHE A 13 -3.06 -1.37 11.31
C PHE A 13 -4.57 -1.23 11.49
N PHE A 14 -5.16 -0.12 11.04
CA PHE A 14 -6.60 0.13 11.16
C PHE A 14 -7.42 -0.72 10.19
N ASP A 15 -6.91 -0.94 8.98
CA ASP A 15 -7.69 -1.58 7.92
C ASP A 15 -7.74 -3.11 8.09
N SER A 16 -6.63 -3.72 8.53
CA SER A 16 -6.47 -5.19 8.52
C SER A 16 -6.17 -5.81 9.88
N VAL A 17 -5.37 -5.13 10.70
CA VAL A 17 -4.81 -5.74 11.91
C VAL A 17 -5.75 -5.59 13.12
N ILE A 18 -6.39 -4.43 13.25
CA ILE A 18 -7.15 -4.04 14.46
C ILE A 18 -8.30 -5.00 14.77
N SER A 19 -8.98 -5.54 13.76
CA SER A 19 -10.12 -6.45 13.92
C SER A 19 -9.73 -7.79 14.55
N SER A 20 -8.47 -8.19 14.37
CA SER A 20 -7.95 -9.46 14.86
C SER A 20 -7.44 -9.37 16.31
N LEU A 21 -7.16 -8.17 16.82
CA LEU A 21 -6.42 -7.96 18.07
C LEU A 21 -7.33 -7.81 19.30
N SER A 22 -6.84 -8.23 20.47
CA SER A 22 -7.50 -7.90 21.73
C SER A 22 -7.45 -6.40 22.03
N GLY A 23 -8.45 -5.88 22.75
CA GLY A 23 -8.47 -4.47 23.18
C GLY A 23 -7.25 -4.06 24.01
N SER A 24 -6.69 -4.99 24.80
CA SER A 24 -5.41 -4.79 25.50
C SER A 24 -4.24 -4.64 24.53
N ALA A 25 -4.12 -5.53 23.54
CA ALA A 25 -3.04 -5.49 22.56
C ALA A 25 -3.09 -4.22 21.72
N ILE A 26 -4.27 -3.75 21.32
CA ILE A 26 -4.45 -2.48 20.58
C ILE A 26 -3.87 -1.31 21.37
N ARG A 27 -4.22 -1.18 22.65
CA ARG A 27 -3.72 -0.09 23.51
C ARG A 27 -2.21 -0.17 23.70
N VAL A 28 -1.67 -1.37 23.92
CA VAL A 28 -0.23 -1.61 24.06
C VAL A 28 0.50 -1.23 22.77
N TYR A 29 -0.01 -1.65 21.61
CA TYR A 29 0.55 -1.32 20.30
C TYR A 29 0.60 0.19 20.07
N LEU A 30 -0.51 0.89 20.27
CA LEU A 30 -0.58 2.35 20.10
C LEU A 30 0.38 3.08 21.05
N LYS A 31 0.55 2.57 22.27
CA LYS A 31 1.53 3.11 23.21
C LYS A 31 2.97 2.95 22.70
N ILE A 32 3.31 1.79 22.14
CA ILE A 32 4.63 1.56 21.52
C ILE A 32 4.83 2.51 20.34
N VAL A 33 3.87 2.62 19.43
CA VAL A 33 3.92 3.53 18.27
C VAL A 33 4.10 5.00 18.71
N ARG A 34 3.41 5.42 19.77
CA ARG A 34 3.55 6.78 20.32
C ARG A 34 4.96 7.07 20.83
N ASN A 35 5.60 6.08 21.44
CA ASN A 35 6.94 6.19 22.00
C ASN A 35 8.03 6.14 20.92
N THR A 36 7.81 5.39 19.83
CA THR A 36 8.75 5.28 18.70
C THR A 36 8.50 6.36 17.65
N TYR A 37 7.44 6.24 16.86
CA TYR A 37 7.14 7.12 15.71
C TYR A 37 6.60 8.50 16.12
N GLY A 38 6.05 8.59 17.34
CA GLY A 38 5.58 9.86 17.90
C GLY A 38 6.70 10.77 18.43
N TRP A 39 7.95 10.32 18.40
CA TRP A 39 9.13 11.14 18.68
C TRP A 39 9.90 11.36 17.38
N ARG A 40 10.22 12.63 17.10
CA ARG A 40 11.04 13.02 15.96
C ARG A 40 12.19 13.89 16.43
N ASP A 41 13.38 13.61 15.93
CA ASP A 41 14.56 14.42 16.19
C ASP A 41 14.51 15.73 15.38
N GLN A 42 15.46 16.64 15.64
CA GLN A 42 15.62 17.89 14.89
C GLN A 42 15.75 17.67 13.37
N ASN A 43 16.29 16.52 12.98
CA ASN A 43 16.45 16.10 11.59
C ASN A 43 15.19 15.43 11.00
N GLY A 44 14.11 15.31 11.79
CA GLY A 44 12.85 14.69 11.37
C GLY A 44 12.82 13.16 11.44
N ASN A 45 13.92 12.53 11.88
CA ASN A 45 14.02 11.07 12.01
C ASN A 45 13.20 10.56 13.19
N ILE A 46 12.58 9.38 13.01
CA ILE A 46 11.87 8.66 14.05
C ILE A 46 12.82 7.74 14.85
N LYS A 47 12.46 7.43 16.09
CA LYS A 47 13.19 6.42 16.87
C LYS A 47 12.93 5.02 16.32
N SER A 48 14.00 4.27 16.03
CA SER A 48 13.89 2.88 15.58
C SER A 48 13.40 1.94 16.68
N ARG A 49 13.82 2.18 17.94
CA ARG A 49 13.39 1.45 19.13
C ARG A 49 13.36 2.37 20.35
N ASP A 50 12.50 2.07 21.30
CA ASP A 50 12.39 2.83 22.56
C ASP A 50 12.33 1.89 23.76
N TRP A 51 12.97 2.28 24.86
CA TRP A 51 12.83 1.57 26.12
C TRP A 51 11.54 2.00 26.81
N ILE A 52 10.67 1.04 27.09
CA ILE A 52 9.37 1.29 27.71
C ILE A 52 9.28 0.48 28.99
N ALA A 53 9.37 1.17 30.13
CA ALA A 53 9.19 0.56 31.43
C ALA A 53 7.74 0.09 31.63
N HIS A 54 7.54 -0.98 32.42
CA HIS A 54 6.20 -1.54 32.64
C HIS A 54 5.20 -0.52 33.22
N SER A 55 5.68 0.36 34.12
CA SER A 55 4.89 1.45 34.70
C SER A 55 4.35 2.46 33.67
N GLN A 56 4.94 2.53 32.46
CA GLN A 56 4.37 3.35 31.38
C GLN A 56 3.12 2.73 30.77
N PHE A 57 2.97 1.40 30.84
CA PHE A 57 1.77 0.70 30.38
C PHE A 57 0.64 0.74 31.41
N GLU A 58 0.94 0.87 32.70
CA GLU A 58 -0.07 1.07 33.75
C GLU A 58 -0.92 2.32 33.50
N LYS A 59 -0.33 3.36 32.91
CA LYS A 59 -1.02 4.59 32.49
C LYS A 59 -2.10 4.37 31.41
N LEU A 60 -2.14 3.20 30.77
CA LEU A 60 -3.17 2.82 29.81
C LEU A 60 -4.46 2.29 30.47
N GLY A 61 -4.47 2.19 31.81
CA GLY A 61 -5.58 1.60 32.56
C GLY A 61 -5.72 0.10 32.33
N LEU A 62 -4.60 -0.59 32.07
CA LEU A 62 -4.55 -2.04 31.88
C LEU A 62 -3.90 -2.70 33.10
N SER A 63 -4.38 -3.91 33.42
CA SER A 63 -3.71 -4.75 34.42
C SER A 63 -2.36 -5.26 33.88
N ASN A 64 -1.42 -5.56 34.78
CA ASN A 64 -0.10 -6.10 34.40
C ASN A 64 -0.23 -7.38 33.57
N ARG A 65 -1.18 -8.25 33.92
CA ARG A 65 -1.48 -9.48 33.16
C ARG A 65 -1.98 -9.14 31.74
N SER A 66 -2.86 -8.16 31.60
CA SER A 66 -3.37 -7.71 30.29
C SER A 66 -2.25 -7.14 29.42
N VAL A 67 -1.30 -6.40 30.01
CA VAL A 67 -0.12 -5.88 29.30
C VAL A 67 0.75 -7.02 28.82
N THR A 68 1.08 -8.00 29.69
CA THR A 68 1.90 -9.15 29.29
C THR A 68 1.24 -9.97 28.18
N ASN A 69 -0.06 -10.23 28.30
CA ASN A 69 -0.81 -10.94 27.27
C ASN A 69 -0.86 -10.15 25.96
N GLY A 70 -1.10 -8.84 26.02
CA GLY A 70 -1.11 -7.98 24.84
C GLY A 70 0.24 -7.92 24.14
N VAL A 71 1.35 -7.81 24.90
CA VAL A 71 2.70 -7.87 24.34
C VAL A 71 2.96 -9.22 23.66
N GLN A 72 2.58 -10.33 24.29
CA GLN A 72 2.75 -11.66 23.70
C GLN A 72 1.96 -11.79 22.40
N GLU A 73 0.68 -11.38 22.39
CA GLU A 73 -0.16 -11.42 21.20
C GLU A 73 0.43 -10.61 20.02
N LEU A 74 1.03 -9.45 20.31
CA LEU A 74 1.68 -8.63 19.29
C LEU A 74 2.97 -9.27 18.75
N ILE A 75 3.72 -9.99 19.60
CA ILE A 75 4.91 -10.75 19.18
C ILE A 75 4.48 -11.93 18.30
N ASP A 76 3.46 -12.68 18.71
CA ASP A 76 2.96 -13.86 17.99
C ASP A 76 2.48 -13.47 16.58
N LYS A 77 1.87 -12.29 16.44
CA LYS A 77 1.45 -11.70 15.15
C LYS A 77 2.55 -10.96 14.40
N HIS A 78 3.79 -10.96 14.91
CA HIS A 78 4.95 -10.29 14.31
C HIS A 78 4.75 -8.78 14.08
N LEU A 79 3.91 -8.13 14.89
CA LEU A 79 3.60 -6.70 14.79
C LEU A 79 4.61 -5.82 15.53
N ILE A 80 5.34 -6.41 16.47
CA ILE A 80 6.39 -5.73 17.24
C ILE A 80 7.62 -6.62 17.37
N ILE A 81 8.76 -5.98 17.53
CA ILE A 81 10.03 -6.62 17.87
C ILE A 81 10.40 -6.16 19.27
N VAL A 82 10.70 -7.13 20.13
CA VAL A 82 11.09 -6.88 21.52
C VAL A 82 12.53 -7.35 21.71
N THR A 83 13.41 -6.44 22.12
CA THR A 83 14.84 -6.74 22.30
C THR A 83 15.36 -6.30 23.66
N ASP A 84 16.47 -6.90 24.07
CA ASP A 84 17.27 -6.42 25.20
C ASP A 84 18.25 -5.30 24.76
N GLU A 85 19.07 -4.82 25.69
CA GLU A 85 20.15 -3.86 25.46
C GLU A 85 21.18 -4.37 24.45
N SER A 86 21.44 -5.68 24.44
CA SER A 86 22.34 -6.35 23.49
C SER A 86 21.70 -6.66 22.12
N ASN A 87 20.50 -6.14 21.84
CA ASN A 87 19.68 -6.42 20.64
C ASN A 87 19.24 -7.89 20.47
N THR A 88 19.38 -8.72 21.51
CA THR A 88 18.84 -10.10 21.49
C THR A 88 17.31 -10.08 21.58
N SER A 89 16.64 -10.85 20.73
CA SER A 89 15.17 -10.91 20.69
C SER A 89 14.59 -11.62 21.93
N LEU A 90 13.66 -10.95 22.62
CA LEU A 90 13.02 -11.42 23.86
C LEU A 90 11.63 -11.98 23.59
N ILE A 91 11.59 -13.16 22.95
CA ILE A 91 10.34 -13.85 22.58
C ILE A 91 9.65 -14.41 23.82
N ASN A 92 10.42 -14.97 24.76
CA ASN A 92 9.89 -15.63 25.95
C ASN A 92 9.52 -14.63 27.06
N THR A 93 8.36 -14.86 27.69
CA THR A 93 7.89 -14.06 28.84
C THR A 93 8.89 -14.05 30.00
N GLN A 94 9.54 -15.19 30.29
CA GLN A 94 10.54 -15.26 31.35
C GLN A 94 11.77 -14.41 31.03
N ALA A 95 12.27 -14.46 29.79
CA ALA A 95 13.41 -13.65 29.36
C ALA A 95 13.13 -12.15 29.52
N ARG A 96 11.90 -11.70 29.22
CA ARG A 96 11.48 -10.30 29.43
C ARG A 96 11.45 -9.89 30.91
N LYS A 97 11.18 -10.82 31.82
CA LYS A 97 11.12 -10.55 33.26
C LYS A 97 12.51 -10.34 33.87
N TYR A 98 13.50 -11.09 33.36
CA TYR A 98 14.90 -11.00 33.83
C TYR A 98 15.71 -9.92 33.10
N ALA A 99 15.24 -9.43 31.96
CA ALA A 99 15.86 -8.32 31.25
C ALA A 99 15.79 -7.03 32.08
N SER A 100 16.92 -6.35 32.23
CA SER A 100 17.01 -5.07 32.95
C SER A 100 16.23 -3.97 32.21
N LYS A 101 16.32 -3.94 30.88
CA LYS A 101 15.62 -2.98 30.03
C LYS A 101 15.03 -3.68 28.82
N VAL A 102 13.73 -3.50 28.61
CA VAL A 102 13.04 -4.05 27.46
C VAL A 102 12.80 -2.94 26.43
N PHE A 103 13.37 -3.12 25.24
CA PHE A 103 13.19 -2.22 24.12
C PHE A 103 12.11 -2.76 23.19
N TYR A 104 11.28 -1.85 22.69
CA TYR A 104 10.21 -2.15 21.75
C TYR A 104 10.47 -1.40 20.45
N ALA A 105 10.32 -2.12 19.35
CA ALA A 105 10.44 -1.60 18.00
C ALA A 105 9.26 -2.08 17.16
N LEU A 106 8.91 -1.31 16.15
CA LEU A 106 8.03 -1.77 15.08
C LEU A 106 8.91 -2.47 14.03
N PRO A 107 8.47 -3.60 13.45
CA PRO A 107 9.18 -4.20 12.35
C PRO A 107 9.30 -3.16 11.23
N VAL A 108 10.51 -3.01 10.70
CA VAL A 108 10.70 -2.20 9.50
C VAL A 108 9.94 -2.95 8.41
N ILE A 109 8.80 -2.42 7.98
CA ILE A 109 8.16 -2.87 6.76
C ILE A 109 9.21 -2.55 5.69
N PRO A 110 9.87 -3.56 5.07
CA PRO A 110 10.73 -3.27 3.95
C PRO A 110 9.82 -2.60 2.94
N ASN A 111 10.08 -1.33 2.62
CA ASN A 111 9.25 -0.51 1.77
C ASN A 111 8.74 -1.40 0.63
N GLU A 112 7.49 -1.83 0.72
CA GLU A 112 6.72 -2.22 -0.44
C GLU A 112 6.79 -0.96 -1.27
N ASN A 113 7.66 -1.02 -2.29
CA ASN A 113 8.05 0.08 -3.17
C ASN A 113 6.86 0.98 -3.23
N SER A 114 6.96 2.21 -2.70
CA SER A 114 5.80 3.05 -2.55
C SER A 114 5.17 3.24 -3.93
N THR A 115 4.25 2.36 -4.28
CA THR A 115 3.23 2.56 -5.27
C THR A 115 2.22 3.46 -4.60
N LEU A 116 2.69 4.64 -4.16
CA LEU A 116 2.18 5.81 -4.82
C LEU A 116 2.47 5.53 -6.30
N ASP A 117 1.54 4.84 -6.96
CA ASP A 117 1.42 5.06 -8.38
C ASP A 117 1.44 6.57 -8.50
N ASN A 118 2.49 7.07 -9.15
CA ASN A 118 2.47 8.42 -9.63
C ASN A 118 1.25 8.46 -10.56
N VAL A 119 0.07 8.76 -10.02
CA VAL A 119 -1.12 9.18 -10.78
C VAL A 119 -0.88 10.63 -11.25
N LYS A 120 0.36 10.91 -11.65
CA LYS A 120 0.76 12.04 -12.45
C LYS A 120 1.34 11.43 -13.72
N ASP A 121 0.56 11.62 -14.79
CA ASP A 121 0.89 11.39 -16.19
C ASP A 121 0.62 10.00 -16.79
N ASP A 122 -0.62 9.52 -16.68
CA ASP A 122 -1.20 8.68 -17.76
C ASP A 122 -1.77 9.54 -18.91
N LYS A 123 -1.32 10.80 -19.04
CA LYS A 123 -1.62 11.68 -20.19
C LYS A 123 -0.56 11.61 -21.30
N THR A 124 0.52 10.87 -21.11
CA THR A 124 1.63 10.75 -22.08
C THR A 124 1.92 9.33 -22.53
N LYS A 125 1.11 8.32 -22.17
CA LYS A 125 1.12 7.09 -22.97
C LYS A 125 0.50 7.43 -24.32
N PRO A 126 1.23 7.32 -25.44
CA PRO A 126 0.59 7.37 -26.74
C PRO A 126 -0.40 6.21 -26.75
N GLN A 127 -1.69 6.53 -26.71
CA GLN A 127 -2.71 5.56 -27.01
C GLN A 127 -2.39 5.10 -28.44
N ASN A 128 -1.94 3.87 -28.61
CA ASN A 128 -1.84 3.21 -29.92
C ASN A 128 -3.26 2.97 -30.43
N LEU A 129 -3.98 4.07 -30.66
CA LEU A 129 -5.19 4.10 -31.45
C LEU A 129 -4.77 3.57 -32.82
N ARG A 130 -5.45 2.54 -33.32
CA ARG A 130 -5.30 2.16 -34.73
C ARG A 130 -5.56 3.43 -35.54
N THR A 131 -4.57 3.87 -36.29
CA THR A 131 -4.75 4.99 -37.22
C THR A 131 -5.91 4.65 -38.14
N THR A 132 -7.01 5.40 -38.05
CA THR A 132 -8.19 5.23 -38.92
C THR A 132 -7.88 5.61 -40.37
N LYS A 133 -6.63 6.00 -40.68
CA LYS A 133 -6.16 6.42 -42.01
C LYS A 133 -5.25 5.41 -42.69
N GLU A 134 -5.25 4.15 -42.32
CA GLU A 134 -4.67 3.09 -43.15
C GLU A 134 -5.72 2.45 -44.04
N ILE A 135 -6.25 3.25 -44.96
CA ILE A 135 -6.50 2.74 -46.30
C ILE A 135 -5.94 3.82 -47.21
N SER A 136 -4.73 3.61 -47.72
CA SER A 136 -4.14 4.40 -48.79
C SER A 136 -4.90 4.12 -50.10
N LEU A 137 -6.18 4.44 -50.13
CA LEU A 137 -6.93 4.45 -51.38
C LEU A 137 -6.36 5.57 -52.25
N GLN A 138 -6.08 5.26 -53.51
CA GLN A 138 -5.77 6.28 -54.51
C GLN A 138 -6.91 7.30 -54.53
N LYS A 139 -6.58 8.57 -54.29
CA LYS A 139 -7.55 9.67 -54.32
C LYS A 139 -7.73 10.12 -55.76
N TYR A 140 -8.91 9.86 -56.32
CA TYR A 140 -9.31 10.39 -57.62
C TYR A 140 -9.87 11.81 -57.46
N LYS A 141 -9.50 12.73 -58.35
CA LYS A 141 -10.12 14.07 -58.37
C LYS A 141 -11.59 13.94 -58.76
N ALA A 142 -12.43 14.87 -58.33
CA ALA A 142 -13.87 14.87 -58.66
C ALA A 142 -14.16 14.84 -60.18
N SER A 143 -13.21 15.31 -61.00
CA SER A 143 -13.26 15.30 -62.47
C SER A 143 -12.80 13.99 -63.12
N GLU A 144 -12.20 13.07 -62.36
CA GLU A 144 -11.59 11.84 -62.87
C GLU A 144 -12.50 10.63 -62.55
N ARG A 145 -12.80 9.83 -63.57
CA ARG A 145 -13.60 8.61 -63.39
C ARG A 145 -12.74 7.51 -62.76
N ILE A 146 -13.23 6.94 -61.66
CA ILE A 146 -12.61 5.78 -61.01
C ILE A 146 -12.67 4.57 -61.96
N PRO A 147 -11.55 3.85 -62.19
CA PRO A 147 -11.55 2.61 -62.96
C PRO A 147 -12.54 1.56 -62.41
N ASP A 148 -13.27 0.88 -63.29
CA ASP A 148 -14.39 0.02 -62.89
C ASP A 148 -13.96 -1.15 -61.98
N ASN A 149 -12.76 -1.71 -62.19
CA ASN A 149 -12.18 -2.74 -61.33
C ASN A 149 -12.00 -2.28 -59.87
N ILE A 150 -11.53 -1.05 -59.66
CA ILE A 150 -11.33 -0.44 -58.35
C ILE A 150 -12.67 -0.10 -57.72
N ARG A 151 -13.62 0.39 -58.51
CA ARG A 151 -15.00 0.66 -58.07
C ARG A 151 -15.67 -0.62 -57.55
N ILE A 152 -15.55 -1.74 -58.28
CA ILE A 152 -16.14 -3.03 -57.89
C ILE A 152 -15.52 -3.54 -56.58
N GLN A 153 -14.19 -3.46 -56.43
CA GLN A 153 -13.51 -3.86 -55.19
C GLN A 153 -13.97 -3.03 -53.98
N GLN A 154 -14.20 -1.73 -54.16
CA GLN A 154 -14.73 -0.87 -53.11
C GLN A 154 -16.16 -1.25 -52.69
N ILE A 155 -17.03 -1.58 -53.66
CA ILE A 155 -18.40 -2.02 -53.42
C ILE A 155 -18.40 -3.33 -52.62
N GLN A 156 -17.65 -4.33 -53.06
CA GLN A 156 -17.54 -5.62 -52.38
C GLN A 156 -17.01 -5.48 -50.94
N GLY A 157 -15.95 -4.70 -50.75
CA GLY A 157 -15.39 -4.45 -49.42
C GLY A 157 -16.37 -3.72 -48.49
N HIS A 158 -17.22 -2.85 -49.02
CA HIS A 158 -18.27 -2.19 -48.25
C HIS A 158 -19.40 -3.15 -47.84
N GLU A 159 -19.82 -4.06 -48.73
CA GLU A 159 -20.82 -5.08 -48.40
C GLU A 159 -20.32 -6.05 -47.32
N ILE A 160 -19.06 -6.49 -47.41
CA ILE A 160 -18.44 -7.36 -46.40
C ILE A 160 -18.45 -6.69 -45.03
N ARG A 161 -18.11 -5.40 -44.93
CA ARG A 161 -18.16 -4.65 -43.66
C ARG A 161 -19.58 -4.56 -43.11
N LYS A 162 -20.57 -4.29 -43.97
CA LYS A 162 -21.99 -4.28 -43.59
C LYS A 162 -22.48 -5.65 -43.12
N GLN A 163 -21.98 -6.74 -43.68
CA GLN A 163 -22.29 -8.10 -43.21
C GLN A 163 -21.60 -8.41 -41.88
N GLN A 164 -20.31 -8.08 -41.74
CA GLN A 164 -19.59 -8.25 -40.47
C GLN A 164 -20.25 -7.48 -39.32
N GLN A 165 -20.68 -6.24 -39.56
CA GLN A 165 -21.45 -5.47 -38.56
C GLN A 165 -22.77 -6.16 -38.21
N ARG A 166 -23.52 -6.69 -39.19
CA ARG A 166 -24.76 -7.43 -38.92
C ARG A 166 -24.54 -8.72 -38.14
N ASN A 167 -23.48 -9.46 -38.48
CA ASN A 167 -23.12 -10.71 -37.80
C ASN A 167 -22.61 -10.46 -36.37
N ASN A 168 -22.03 -9.28 -36.08
CA ASN A 168 -21.61 -8.90 -34.73
C ASN A 168 -22.78 -8.47 -33.81
N TRP A 169 -24.01 -8.39 -34.33
CA TRP A 169 -25.23 -8.06 -33.59
C TRP A 169 -26.11 -9.29 -33.28
N LEU A 170 -25.70 -10.49 -33.74
CA LEU A 170 -26.29 -11.80 -33.43
C LEU A 170 -25.38 -12.56 -32.46
#